data_AF-A0AAU5CAR9-F1
#
_entry.id   AF-A0AAU5CAR9-F1
#
_cell.length_a   1.000
_cell.length_b   1.000
_cell.length_c   1.000
_cell.angle_alpha   90.00
_cell.angle_beta   90.00
_cell.angle_gamma   90.00
#
_symmetry.space_group_name_H-M   'P 1'
#
loop_
_entity.id
_entity.type
_entity.pdbx_description
1 polymer ?
#
loop_
_entity_poly.entity_id
_entity_poly.type
_entity_poly.pdbx_seq_one_letter_code
_entity_poly.pdbx_strand_id
1 'polypeptide(L)' 'MPTAVAVFPADLTWPPRSWAERTYNITRYTLMPRGGHFAAHEEPGLLADDITEFFRQLR' A
#
# COMPACT_ATOMS: atom_id res chain seq x y z
N MET A 1 2.39 -14.34 6.78
CA MET A 1 3.39 -13.28 7.00
C MET A 1 2.67 -11.93 7.04
N PRO A 2 3.11 -10.95 7.83
CA PRO A 2 2.54 -9.60 7.78
C PRO A 2 2.61 -9.01 6.37
N THR A 3 1.52 -8.40 5.91
CA THR A 3 1.42 -7.80 4.58
C THR A 3 0.89 -6.38 4.70
N ALA A 4 1.45 -5.47 3.89
CA ALA A 4 0.97 -4.11 3.69
C ALA A 4 0.46 -3.92 2.26
N VAL A 5 -0.54 -3.07 2.09
CA VAL A 5 -1.07 -2.67 0.77
C VAL A 5 -1.16 -1.14 0.73
N ALA A 6 -0.53 -0.53 -0.27
CA ALA A 6 -0.66 0.88 -0.60
C ALA A 6 -1.55 1.00 -1.85
N VAL A 7 -2.67 1.72 -1.75
CA VAL A 7 -3.65 1.90 -2.82
C VAL A 7 -3.54 3.30 -3.39
N PHE A 8 -3.10 3.39 -4.65
CA PHE A 8 -2.93 4.66 -5.35
C PHE A 8 -4.16 4.98 -6.22
N PRO A 9 -4.70 6.21 -6.16
CA PRO A 9 -6.00 6.56 -6.74
C PRO A 9 -6.01 6.71 -8.26
N ALA A 10 -4.91 6.48 -8.97
CA ALA A 10 -4.87 6.36 -10.42
C ALA A 10 -4.30 5.01 -10.89
N ASP A 11 -4.19 4.02 -9.99
CA ASP A 11 -3.81 2.64 -10.33
C ASP A 11 -4.97 1.91 -11.05
N LEU A 12 -4.64 0.87 -11.79
CA LEU A 12 -5.58 0.07 -12.58
C LEU A 12 -6.62 -0.64 -11.72
N THR A 13 -6.28 -0.95 -10.47
CA THR A 13 -7.16 -1.68 -9.55
C THR A 13 -7.11 -1.11 -8.14
N TRP A 14 -8.28 -0.95 -7.51
CA TRP A 14 -8.42 -0.63 -6.08
C TRP A 14 -9.11 -1.77 -5.36
N PRO A 15 -8.38 -2.85 -5.04
CA PRO A 15 -8.99 -3.99 -4.36
C PRO A 15 -9.51 -3.54 -2.99
N PRO A 16 -10.81 -3.68 -2.68
CA PRO A 16 -11.32 -3.40 -1.35
C PRO A 16 -10.53 -4.17 -0.29
N ARG A 17 -10.31 -3.55 0.87
CA ARG A 17 -9.55 -4.17 1.98
C ARG A 17 -10.06 -5.59 2.31
N SER A 18 -11.38 -5.77 2.32
CA SER A 18 -12.03 -7.07 2.59
C SER A 18 -11.71 -8.16 1.56
N TRP A 19 -11.29 -7.80 0.34
CA TRP A 19 -10.83 -8.78 -0.65
C TRP A 19 -9.39 -9.17 -0.38
N ALA A 20 -8.51 -8.19 -0.09
CA ALA A 20 -7.11 -8.46 0.24
C ALA A 20 -6.96 -9.32 1.52
N GLU A 21 -7.81 -9.08 2.51
CA GLU A 21 -7.85 -9.84 3.78
C GLU A 21 -8.29 -11.30 3.62
N ARG A 22 -8.92 -11.68 2.51
CA ARG A 22 -9.25 -13.09 2.24
C ARG A 22 -8.04 -13.92 1.84
N THR A 23 -6.97 -13.27 1.37
CA THR A 23 -5.79 -13.95 0.81
C THR A 23 -4.52 -13.69 1.64
N TYR A 24 -4.43 -12.53 2.30
CA TYR A 24 -3.24 -12.09 3.00
C TYR A 24 -3.54 -11.65 4.44
N ASN A 25 -2.56 -11.75 5.33
CA ASN A 25 -2.61 -11.16 6.66
C ASN A 25 -2.30 -9.65 6.57
N ILE A 26 -3.31 -8.86 6.18
CA ILE A 26 -3.19 -7.42 6.01
C ILE A 26 -3.06 -6.74 7.38
N THR A 27 -1.87 -6.22 7.65
CA THR A 27 -1.54 -5.48 8.88
C THR A 27 -1.55 -3.98 8.67
N ARG A 28 -1.41 -3.54 7.42
CA ARG A 28 -1.47 -2.13 7.00
C ARG A 28 -2.18 -2.02 5.65
N TYR A 29 -3.12 -1.10 5.54
CA TYR A 29 -3.84 -0.81 4.30
C TYR A 29 -3.98 0.70 4.18
N THR A 30 -3.23 1.29 3.26
CA THR A 30 -3.07 2.74 3.14
C THR A 30 -3.74 3.23 1.85
N LEU A 31 -4.68 4.16 1.97
CA LEU A 31 -5.23 4.88 0.83
C LEU A 31 -4.35 6.11 0.56
N MET A 32 -3.71 6.16 -0.59
CA MET A 32 -2.82 7.26 -0.96
C MET A 32 -3.60 8.45 -1.52
N PRO A 33 -3.15 9.69 -1.27
CA PRO A 33 -3.87 10.88 -1.73
C PRO A 33 -3.73 11.16 -3.24
N ARG A 34 -2.69 10.64 -3.90
CA ARG A 34 -2.36 10.87 -5.33
C ARG A 34 -1.40 9.80 -5.85
N GLY A 35 -1.16 9.77 -7.16
CA GLY A 35 -0.32 8.81 -7.88
C GLY A 35 -1.11 7.65 -8.50
N GLY A 36 -0.45 6.88 -9.35
CA GLY A 36 -1.06 5.78 -10.09
C GLY A 36 -0.23 4.51 -10.14
N HIS A 37 -0.35 3.81 -11.27
CA HIS A 37 0.19 2.47 -11.46
C HIS A 37 1.72 2.39 -11.25
N PHE A 38 2.44 3.45 -11.60
CA PHE A 38 3.88 3.53 -11.44
C PHE A 38 4.24 4.28 -10.16
N ALA A 39 3.64 3.92 -9.03
CA ALA A 39 3.80 4.59 -7.73
C ALA A 39 5.25 4.90 -7.33
N ALA A 40 6.20 4.00 -7.63
CA ALA A 40 7.62 4.24 -7.34
C ALA A 40 8.25 5.38 -8.16
N HIS A 41 7.70 5.65 -9.34
CA HIS A 41 8.14 6.72 -10.23
C HIS A 41 7.32 8.01 -10.04
N GLU A 42 5.99 7.86 -9.95
CA GLU A 42 5.05 8.99 -9.80
C GLU A 42 5.11 9.61 -8.40
N GLU A 43 5.23 8.77 -7.37
CA GLU A 43 5.13 9.16 -5.96
C GLU A 43 6.18 8.47 -5.07
N PRO A 44 7.48 8.62 -5.37
CA PRO A 44 8.55 7.90 -4.67
C PRO A 44 8.53 8.14 -3.17
N GLY A 45 8.23 9.36 -2.73
CA GLY A 45 8.14 9.72 -1.30
C GLY A 45 6.99 8.99 -0.59
N LEU A 46 5.78 9.04 -1.15
CA LEU A 46 4.61 8.38 -0.55
C LEU A 46 4.81 6.87 -0.43
N LEU A 47 5.38 6.24 -1.45
CA LEU A 47 5.68 4.81 -1.43
C LEU A 47 6.79 4.48 -0.42
N ALA A 48 7.88 5.24 -0.40
CA ALA A 48 9.01 5.00 0.51
C ALA A 48 8.61 5.18 1.98
N ASP A 49 7.79 6.18 2.28
CA ASP A 49 7.27 6.42 3.63
C ASP A 49 6.39 5.26 4.10
N ASP A 50 5.52 4.73 3.23
CA ASP A 50 4.65 3.60 3.56
C ASP A 50 5.44 2.31 3.84
N ILE A 51 6.45 2.04 3.01
CA ILE A 51 7.37 0.91 3.21
C ILE A 51 8.12 1.07 4.54
N THR A 52 8.65 2.26 4.81
CA THR A 52 9.44 2.53 6.03
C THR A 52 8.58 2.35 7.27
N GLU A 53 7.36 2.89 7.29
CA GLU A 53 6.47 2.76 8.44
C GLU A 53 6.01 1.31 8.65
N PHE A 54 5.76 0.56 7.57
CA PHE A 54 5.45 -0.87 7.69
C PHE A 54 6.58 -1.65 8.38
N PHE A 55 7.84 -1.48 7.94
CA PHE A 55 8.95 -2.20 8.56
C PHE A 55 9.27 -1.71 9.98
N ARG A 56 8.96 -0.45 10.31
CA ARG A 56 9.12 0.07 11.68
C ARG A 56 8.19 -0.63 12.67
N GLN A 57 7.00 -1.06 12.24
CA GLN A 57 6.03 -1.80 13.06
C GLN A 57 6.39 -3.28 13.24
N LEU A 58 7.32 -3.81 12.44
CA LEU A 58 7.76 -5.21 12.49
C LEU A 58 9.08 -5.43 13.24
N ARG A 59 9.66 -4.36 13.78
CA ARG A 59 10.87 -4.41 14.62
C ARG A 59 10.56 -4.83 16.05
#